data_AF-A0A229X4A1-F1
#
_entry.id   AF-A0A229X4A1-F1
#
_cell.length_a   1.000
_cell.length_b   1.000
_cell.length_c   1.000
_cell.angle_alpha   90.00
_cell.angle_beta   90.00
_cell.angle_gamma   90.00
#
_symmetry.space_group_name_H-M   'P 1'
#
loop_
_entity.id
_entity.type
_entity.pdbx_description
1 polymer ?
#
loop_
_entity_poly.entity_id
_entity_poly.type
_entity_poly.pdbx_seq_one_letter_code
_entity_poly.pdbx_strand_id
1 'polypeptide(L)'
;MAVSISYNASSLLLEPLPNLDISTRRTTNHALHRIQYVGALQPWANFMADVANTYNAQTWNQQIIASKLTGNLLADSVDEERVFVSEERGVQGRLEGRAGTALGAAFRAQQLDLKLGAFKGAFATVSRV
;
A
#
# COMPACT_ATOMS: atom_id res chain seq x y z
N MET A 1 22.88 -16.56 -6.29
CA MET A 1 23.05 -15.22 -6.90
C MET A 1 21.82 -14.40 -6.58
N ALA A 2 21.97 -13.13 -6.20
CA ALA A 2 20.85 -12.21 -6.03
C ALA A 2 20.43 -11.65 -7.40
N VAL A 3 19.13 -11.55 -7.65
CA VAL A 3 18.54 -11.05 -8.90
C VAL A 3 17.84 -9.73 -8.57
N SER A 4 18.09 -8.70 -9.37
CA SER A 4 17.38 -7.43 -9.26
C SER A 4 16.20 -7.40 -10.22
N ILE A 5 15.02 -7.12 -9.70
CA ILE A 5 13.80 -6.87 -10.48
C ILE A 5 13.56 -5.37 -10.49
N SER A 6 13.36 -4.80 -11.67
CA SER A 6 13.07 -3.38 -11.85
C SER A 6 11.60 -3.15 -12.14
N TYR A 7 11.03 -2.09 -11.56
CA TYR A 7 9.62 -1.74 -11.69
C TYR A 7 9.46 -0.35 -12.31
N ASN A 8 8.53 -0.26 -13.27
CA ASN A 8 7.91 1.00 -13.68
C ASN A 8 6.65 1.27 -12.82
N ALA A 9 5.99 2.41 -13.05
CA ALA A 9 4.84 2.81 -12.24
C ALA A 9 3.67 1.80 -12.27
N SER A 10 3.37 1.23 -13.45
CA SER A 10 2.24 0.32 -13.62
C SER A 10 2.49 -1.06 -12.98
N SER A 11 3.69 -1.60 -13.15
CA SER A 11 4.08 -2.89 -12.55
C SER A 11 4.24 -2.79 -11.03
N LEU A 12 4.74 -1.67 -10.51
CA LEU A 12 4.85 -1.46 -9.07
C LEU A 12 3.48 -1.45 -8.37
N LEU A 13 2.45 -0.87 -9.00
CA LEU A 13 1.09 -0.82 -8.45
C LEU A 13 0.38 -2.16 -8.40
N LEU A 14 0.71 -3.06 -9.33
CA LEU A 14 0.13 -4.40 -9.37
C LEU A 14 0.81 -5.36 -8.40
N GLU A 15 1.94 -4.96 -7.82
CA GLU A 15 2.71 -5.83 -6.95
C GLU A 15 2.05 -5.94 -5.58
N PRO A 16 1.83 -7.16 -5.06
CA PRO A 16 1.19 -7.33 -3.78
C PRO A 16 2.09 -6.76 -2.69
N LEU A 17 1.46 -6.19 -1.66
CA LEU A 17 2.19 -5.79 -0.47
C LEU A 17 2.91 -7.02 0.11
N PRO A 18 4.16 -6.88 0.58
CA PRO A 18 4.87 -7.98 1.19
C PRO A 18 4.05 -8.59 2.33
N ASN A 19 4.27 -9.87 2.63
CA ASN A 19 3.66 -10.48 3.81
C ASN A 19 4.16 -9.76 5.08
N LEU A 20 3.32 -9.77 6.12
CA LEU A 20 3.75 -9.32 7.44
C LEU A 20 4.43 -10.48 8.14
N ASP A 21 5.53 -10.19 8.83
CA ASP A 21 6.14 -11.18 9.73
C ASP A 21 5.37 -11.14 11.06
N ILE A 22 4.56 -12.16 11.33
CA ILE A 22 3.64 -12.14 12.45
C ILE A 22 4.23 -12.90 13.63
N SER A 23 4.38 -12.21 14.76
CA SER A 23 4.88 -12.80 16.01
C SER A 23 3.98 -13.95 16.50
N THR A 24 4.59 -14.98 17.08
CA THR A 24 3.87 -16.06 17.79
C THR A 24 3.05 -15.52 18.97
N ARG A 25 3.55 -14.48 19.64
CA ARG A 25 2.81 -13.70 20.64
C ARG A 25 2.20 -12.49 19.98
N ARG A 26 0.88 -12.52 19.77
CA ARG A 26 0.13 -11.48 19.07
C ARG A 26 -1.26 -11.27 19.66
N THR A 27 -1.81 -10.08 19.46
CA THR A 27 -3.23 -9.80 19.72
C THR A 27 -4.07 -10.60 18.73
N THR A 28 -4.97 -11.44 19.24
CA THR A 28 -5.94 -12.20 18.43
C THR A 28 -7.29 -11.50 18.34
N ASN A 29 -7.54 -10.54 19.23
CA ASN A 29 -8.75 -9.74 19.28
C ASN A 29 -8.38 -8.26 19.30
N HIS A 30 -9.20 -7.46 18.63
CA HIS A 30 -9.06 -6.01 18.59
C HIS A 30 -9.67 -5.38 19.86
N ALA A 31 -9.13 -4.24 20.29
CA ALA A 31 -9.62 -3.51 21.47
C ALA A 31 -10.67 -2.43 21.11
N LEU A 32 -11.09 -2.34 19.85
CA LEU A 32 -12.14 -1.39 19.47
C LEU A 32 -13.44 -1.83 20.16
N HIS A 33 -14.02 -0.88 20.90
CA HIS A 33 -15.42 -0.97 21.30
C HIS A 33 -16.28 -1.02 20.02
N ARG A 34 -17.56 -1.44 20.11
CA ARG A 34 -18.49 -1.35 18.97
C ARG A 34 -18.64 0.12 18.54
N ILE A 35 -17.81 0.57 17.61
CA ILE A 35 -17.93 1.87 16.98
C ILE A 35 -18.92 1.68 15.84
N GLN A 36 -20.11 2.28 15.99
CA GLN A 36 -21.09 2.33 14.92
C GLN A 36 -20.79 3.56 14.06
N TYR A 37 -20.41 3.32 12.81
CA TYR A 37 -20.40 4.39 11.82
C TYR A 37 -21.86 4.77 11.52
N VAL A 38 -22.26 5.98 11.90
CA VAL A 38 -23.65 6.47 11.77
C VAL A 38 -23.90 7.17 10.42
N GLY A 39 -22.88 7.26 9.57
CA GLY A 39 -23.02 7.83 8.23
C GLY A 39 -23.66 6.86 7.24
N ALA A 40 -24.25 7.40 6.18
CA ALA A 40 -24.74 6.60 5.07
C ALA A 40 -23.56 6.01 4.29
N LEU A 41 -23.33 4.70 4.42
CA LEU A 41 -22.45 3.97 3.51
C LEU A 41 -23.26 3.62 2.26
N GLN A 42 -22.82 4.11 1.11
CA GLN A 42 -23.35 3.65 -0.17
C GLN A 42 -22.34 2.72 -0.83
N PRO A 43 -22.79 1.56 -1.35
CA PRO A 43 -21.92 0.73 -2.18
C PRO A 43 -21.51 1.55 -3.40
N TRP A 44 -20.21 1.60 -3.68
CA TRP A 44 -19.71 2.19 -4.91
C TRP A 44 -20.07 1.24 -6.06
N ALA A 45 -21.17 1.55 -6.75
CA ALA A 45 -21.63 0.80 -7.91
C ALA A 45 -20.52 0.73 -8.97
N ASN A 46 -20.25 -0.46 -9.50
CA ASN A 46 -19.25 -0.71 -10.53
C ASN A 46 -17.78 -0.43 -10.14
N PHE A 47 -17.46 -0.33 -8.85
CA PHE A 47 -16.10 -0.05 -8.37
C PHE A 47 -14.99 -0.80 -9.13
N MET A 48 -15.11 -2.12 -9.27
CA MET A 48 -14.08 -2.93 -9.95
C MET A 48 -13.93 -2.56 -11.43
N ALA A 49 -15.04 -2.30 -12.13
CA ALA A 49 -15.02 -1.90 -13.52
C ALA A 49 -14.43 -0.49 -13.67
N ASP A 50 -14.81 0.45 -12.80
CA ASP A 50 -14.30 1.81 -12.79
C ASP A 50 -12.78 1.85 -12.56
N VAL A 51 -12.28 1.04 -11.62
CA VAL A 51 -10.85 0.92 -11.33
C VAL A 51 -10.11 0.31 -12.52
N ALA A 52 -10.60 -0.79 -13.09
CA ALA A 52 -9.97 -1.43 -14.25
C ALA A 52 -9.94 -0.51 -15.47
N ASN A 53 -11.04 0.17 -15.75
CA ASN A 53 -11.14 1.11 -16.87
C ASN A 53 -10.18 2.29 -16.66
N THR A 54 -10.10 2.83 -15.44
CA THR A 54 -9.18 3.92 -15.11
C THR A 54 -7.72 3.47 -15.27
N TYR A 55 -7.37 2.28 -14.79
CA TYR A 55 -6.02 1.72 -14.94
C TYR A 55 -5.63 1.52 -16.41
N ASN A 56 -6.54 0.96 -17.22
CA ASN A 56 -6.29 0.66 -18.63
C ASN A 56 -6.27 1.92 -19.52
N ALA A 57 -7.08 2.93 -19.19
CA ALA A 57 -7.10 4.20 -19.91
C ALA A 57 -5.90 5.10 -19.57
N GLN A 58 -5.23 4.86 -18.44
CA GLN A 58 -4.07 5.63 -18.01
C GLN A 58 -2.84 5.32 -18.88
N THR A 59 -2.24 6.36 -19.44
CA THR A 59 -0.93 6.25 -20.09
C THR A 59 0.17 6.23 -19.02
N TRP A 60 0.69 5.05 -18.72
CA TRP A 60 1.73 4.88 -17.69
C TRP A 60 3.12 5.27 -18.18
N ASN A 61 3.79 6.18 -17.46
CA ASN A 61 5.22 6.41 -17.56
C ASN A 61 6.04 5.10 -17.44
N GLN A 62 6.93 4.86 -18.41
CA GLN A 62 7.77 3.66 -18.54
C GLN A 62 9.11 3.76 -17.78
N GLN A 63 9.40 4.90 -17.17
CA GLN A 63 10.61 5.08 -16.38
C GLN A 63 10.66 4.07 -15.23
N ILE A 64 11.84 3.49 -15.00
CA ILE A 64 12.09 2.64 -13.84
C ILE A 64 12.16 3.53 -12.61
N ILE A 65 11.32 3.22 -11.62
CA ILE A 65 11.18 4.02 -10.40
C ILE A 65 11.52 3.25 -9.12
N ALA A 66 11.60 1.93 -9.20
CA ALA A 66 11.96 1.08 -8.07
C ALA A 66 12.69 -0.16 -8.57
N SER A 67 13.52 -0.74 -7.70
CA SER A 67 14.11 -2.04 -7.91
C SER A 67 14.07 -2.84 -6.61
N LYS A 68 13.89 -4.16 -6.71
CA LYS A 68 13.87 -5.07 -5.58
C LYS A 68 14.87 -6.18 -5.83
N LEU A 69 15.74 -6.42 -4.85
CA LEU A 69 16.61 -7.59 -4.84
C LEU A 69 15.81 -8.82 -4.38
N THR A 70 16.03 -9.94 -5.07
CA THR A 70 15.40 -11.24 -4.80
C THR A 70 16.45 -12.35 -4.82
N GLY A 71 16.28 -13.38 -3.99
CA GLY A 71 17.15 -14.57 -3.98
C GLY A 71 17.68 -14.96 -2.59
N ASN A 72 18.28 -16.15 -2.52
CA ASN A 72 18.64 -16.83 -1.26
C ASN A 72 19.77 -16.17 -0.43
N LEU A 73 20.38 -15.08 -0.92
CA LEU A 73 21.46 -14.35 -0.22
C LEU A 73 20.99 -13.02 0.38
N LEU A 74 19.68 -12.81 0.53
CA LEU A 74 19.14 -11.61 1.17
C LEU A 74 19.24 -11.63 2.70
N ALA A 75 19.61 -12.77 3.31
CA ALA A 75 19.91 -12.83 4.72
C ALA A 75 21.02 -11.82 5.03
N ASP A 76 20.72 -10.84 5.90
CA ASP A 76 21.59 -9.71 6.29
C ASP A 76 21.63 -8.53 5.29
N SER A 77 20.74 -8.48 4.30
CA SER A 77 20.54 -7.28 3.49
C SER A 77 19.74 -6.22 4.26
N VAL A 78 20.03 -4.94 3.99
CA VAL A 78 19.21 -3.81 4.46
C VAL A 78 17.79 -3.85 3.86
N ASP A 79 17.62 -4.54 2.73
CA ASP A 79 16.31 -4.74 2.09
C ASP A 79 15.47 -5.83 2.79
N GLU A 80 16.06 -6.60 3.71
CA GLU A 80 15.34 -7.59 4.52
C GLU A 80 14.63 -6.88 5.67
N GLU A 81 13.30 -6.92 5.66
CA GLU A 81 12.52 -6.36 6.75
C GLU A 81 12.60 -7.25 7.99
N ARG A 82 13.27 -6.75 9.03
CA ARG A 82 13.46 -7.44 10.33
C ARG A 82 12.52 -6.91 11.41
N VAL A 83 11.23 -6.82 11.09
CA VAL A 83 10.22 -6.33 12.04
C VAL A 83 9.04 -7.27 12.15
N PHE A 84 8.84 -7.80 13.36
CA PHE A 84 7.65 -8.56 13.71
C PHE A 84 6.47 -7.64 14.02
N VAL A 85 5.28 -8.09 13.64
CA VAL A 85 4.02 -7.46 13.97
C VAL A 85 3.29 -8.33 14.99
N SER A 86 2.91 -7.74 16.11
CA SER A 86 2.20 -8.41 17.21
C SER A 86 0.88 -7.73 17.57
N GLU A 87 0.62 -6.51 17.09
CA GLU A 87 -0.55 -5.72 17.46
C GLU A 87 -1.16 -4.97 16.27
N GLU A 88 -2.41 -4.54 16.41
CA GLU A 88 -3.19 -3.82 15.40
C GLU A 88 -2.48 -2.56 14.89
N ARG A 89 -1.86 -1.77 15.78
CA ARG A 89 -1.10 -0.57 15.38
C ARG A 89 0.09 -0.90 14.50
N GLY A 90 0.78 -2.00 14.79
CA GLY A 90 1.88 -2.49 13.96
C GLY A 90 1.40 -2.88 12.57
N VAL A 91 0.26 -3.56 12.47
CA VAL A 91 -0.38 -3.91 11.18
C VAL A 91 -0.74 -2.62 10.41
N GLN A 92 -1.43 -1.69 11.06
CA GLN A 92 -1.88 -0.44 10.45
C GLN A 92 -0.70 0.39 9.93
N GLY A 93 0.34 0.60 10.76
CA GLY A 93 1.51 1.37 10.36
C GLY A 93 2.26 0.73 9.19
N ARG A 94 2.33 -0.61 9.11
CA ARG A 94 2.96 -1.31 7.99
C ARG A 94 2.13 -1.25 6.71
N LEU A 95 0.81 -1.35 6.83
CA LEU A 95 -0.10 -1.13 5.70
C LEU A 95 0.08 0.29 5.13
N GLU A 96 -0.04 1.31 5.99
CA GLU A 96 0.07 2.72 5.59
C GLU A 96 1.45 3.02 5.00
N GLY A 97 2.53 2.57 5.65
CA GLY A 97 3.89 2.77 5.17
C GLY A 97 4.15 2.10 3.82
N ARG A 98 3.86 0.80 3.69
CA ARG A 98 4.16 0.04 2.46
C ARG A 98 3.29 0.50 1.29
N ALA A 99 1.99 0.66 1.50
CA ALA A 99 1.08 1.15 0.47
C ALA A 99 1.41 2.60 0.09
N GLY A 100 1.64 3.47 1.08
CA GLY A 100 1.98 4.88 0.86
C GLY A 100 3.27 5.06 0.05
N THR A 101 4.32 4.28 0.33
CA THR A 101 5.57 4.31 -0.44
C THR A 101 5.35 3.88 -1.89
N ALA A 102 4.67 2.76 -2.14
CA ALA A 102 4.44 2.26 -3.49
C ALA A 102 3.54 3.20 -4.31
N LEU A 103 2.41 3.64 -3.73
CA LEU A 103 1.49 4.59 -4.36
C LEU A 103 2.19 5.92 -4.63
N GLY A 104 2.89 6.47 -3.63
CA GLY A 104 3.61 7.73 -3.77
C GLY A 104 4.66 7.69 -4.88
N ALA A 105 5.44 6.61 -4.97
CA ALA A 105 6.42 6.45 -6.04
C ALA A 105 5.76 6.36 -7.43
N ALA A 106 4.72 5.53 -7.57
CA ALA A 106 4.02 5.34 -8.83
C ALA A 106 3.33 6.63 -9.33
N PHE A 107 2.62 7.34 -8.45
CA PHE A 107 1.92 8.58 -8.81
C PHE A 107 2.87 9.76 -9.01
N ARG A 108 3.96 9.85 -8.25
CA ARG A 108 4.99 10.87 -8.48
C ARG A 108 5.63 10.73 -9.86
N ALA A 109 5.79 9.50 -10.36
CA ALA A 109 6.25 9.24 -11.73
C ALA A 109 5.27 9.73 -12.81
N GLN A 110 3.97 9.83 -12.46
CA GLN A 110 2.92 10.44 -13.28
C GLN A 110 2.73 11.93 -13.00
N GLN A 111 3.63 12.56 -12.24
CA GLN A 111 3.51 13.96 -11.80
C GLN A 111 2.27 14.26 -10.95
N LEU A 112 1.73 13.25 -10.26
CA LEU A 112 0.63 13.37 -9.31
C LEU A 112 1.16 13.30 -7.87
N ASP A 113 0.86 14.30 -7.04
CA ASP A 113 1.21 14.30 -5.61
C ASP A 113 0.11 13.62 -4.80
N LEU A 114 0.24 12.30 -4.60
CA LEU A 114 -0.67 11.51 -3.79
C LEU A 114 -0.05 11.17 -2.44
N LYS A 115 -0.78 11.44 -1.36
CA LYS A 115 -0.38 11.14 0.02
C LYS A 115 -1.42 10.28 0.69
N LEU A 116 -0.98 9.11 1.17
CA LEU A 116 -1.78 8.27 2.05
C LEU A 116 -1.61 8.79 3.47
N GLY A 117 -2.71 8.97 4.19
CA GLY A 117 -2.69 9.48 5.56
C GLY A 117 -3.71 8.75 6.44
N ALA A 118 -3.42 8.71 7.74
CA ALA A 118 -4.37 8.24 8.73
C ALA A 118 -5.63 9.11 8.68
N PHE A 119 -6.80 8.49 8.87
CA PHE A 119 -8.09 9.17 8.80
C PHE A 119 -8.18 10.39 9.73
N LYS A 120 -7.47 10.38 10.87
CA LYS A 120 -7.43 11.50 11.83
C LYS A 120 -6.70 12.72 11.30
N GLY A 121 -5.77 12.54 10.37
CA GLY A 121 -5.02 13.63 9.72
C GLY A 121 -5.65 14.08 8.40
N ALA A 122 -6.65 13.36 7.90
CA ALA A 122 -7.40 13.76 6.72
C ALA A 122 -8.39 14.87 7.10
N PHE A 123 -8.04 16.13 6.83
CA PHE A 123 -9.04 17.20 6.80
C PHE A 123 -10.02 16.88 5.66
N ALA A 124 -11.31 16.79 5.97
CA ALA A 124 -12.32 16.24 5.10
C ALA A 124 -12.39 16.88 3.69
N THR A 125 -12.73 16.03 2.72
CA THR A 125 -13.65 16.25 1.57
C THR A 125 -13.01 15.91 0.23
N VAL A 126 -13.31 14.71 -0.29
CA VAL A 126 -13.28 14.48 -1.74
C VAL A 126 -14.51 15.20 -2.30
N SER A 127 -14.36 16.47 -2.68
CA SER A 127 -15.31 17.11 -3.60
C SER A 127 -14.76 16.96 -5.00
N ARG A 128 -15.48 16.20 -5.80
CA ARG A 128 -15.30 16.15 -7.25
C ARG A 128 -15.62 17.54 -7.81
N VAL A 129 -14.69 18.14 -8.57
CA VAL A 129 -14.95 19.22 -9.52
C VAL A 129 -14.63 18.67 -10.90
#